data_AF-A0A1W2M1X0-F1
#
_entry.id   AF-A0A1W2M1X0-F1
#
_cell.length_a   1.000
_cell.length_b   1.000
_cell.length_c   1.000
_cell.angle_alpha   90.00
_cell.angle_beta   90.00
_cell.angle_gamma   90.00
#
_symmetry.space_group_name_H-M   'P 1'
#
loop_
_entity.id
_entity.type
_entity.pdbx_description
1 polymer ?
#
loop_
_entity_poly.entity_id
_entity_poly.type
_entity_poly.pdbx_seq_one_letter_code
_entity_poly.pdbx_strand_id
1 'polypeptide(L)'
;MGLIGAVLVALINTSAQPAKGADDRGTHSRSSSQSAAGTPQQEDKPAQTIPEQVKLEADTAVDLDVPGATPVSAPGPNGDLDLHFDGSNLASNRSGLFYYHGTEQEATTQCPKIVSEGKGTVPGPEVIFTGGQHCLRTSKGTVGWLSVNDVKIATNSGYLVLNYKLFR
;
A
#
# COMPACT_ATOMS: atom_id res chain seq x y z
N MET A 1 -37.66 7.19 -13.64
CA MET A 1 -38.54 5.99 -13.67
C MET A 1 -37.74 4.84 -14.28
N GLY A 2 -37.44 3.79 -13.48
CA GLY A 2 -36.84 2.50 -13.91
C GLY A 2 -35.32 2.52 -14.13
N LEU A 3 -34.51 1.53 -13.74
CA LEU A 3 -34.76 0.15 -13.30
C LEU A 3 -33.88 -0.23 -12.09
N ILE A 4 -34.47 -1.02 -11.20
CA ILE A 4 -33.85 -1.68 -10.04
C ILE A 4 -33.20 -2.99 -10.55
N GLY A 5 -31.89 -3.17 -10.33
CA GLY A 5 -31.19 -4.43 -10.55
C GLY A 5 -31.18 -5.26 -9.28
N ALA A 6 -31.87 -6.41 -9.29
CA ALA A 6 -31.95 -7.35 -8.18
C ALA A 6 -30.67 -8.22 -8.09
N VAL A 7 -30.13 -8.37 -6.87
CA VAL A 7 -29.04 -9.29 -6.54
C VAL A 7 -29.65 -10.64 -6.13
N LEU A 8 -29.35 -11.70 -6.87
CA LEU A 8 -29.65 -13.08 -6.48
C LEU A 8 -28.54 -13.60 -5.55
N VAL A 9 -28.92 -13.98 -4.33
CA VAL A 9 -28.08 -14.76 -3.40
C VAL A 9 -28.50 -16.22 -3.51
N ALA A 10 -27.56 -17.09 -3.92
CA ALA A 10 -27.74 -18.53 -3.86
C ALA A 10 -26.98 -19.08 -2.65
N LEU A 11 -27.73 -19.53 -1.64
CA LEU A 11 -27.23 -20.25 -0.46
C LEU A 11 -27.81 -21.67 -0.49
N ILE A 12 -27.04 -22.66 -0.96
CA ILE A 12 -27.38 -24.07 -0.75
C ILE A 12 -26.08 -24.90 -0.74
N ASN A 13 -25.75 -25.49 0.42
CA ASN A 13 -25.76 -26.95 0.53
C ASN A 13 -25.54 -27.42 1.97
N THR A 14 -26.68 -27.73 2.60
CA THR A 14 -26.83 -28.68 3.69
C THR A 14 -26.62 -30.10 3.14
N SER A 15 -25.70 -30.86 3.71
CA SER A 15 -25.71 -32.33 3.67
C SER A 15 -25.38 -32.81 5.09
N ALA A 16 -26.38 -33.01 5.94
CA ALA A 16 -27.08 -34.29 6.13
C ALA A 16 -26.15 -35.39 6.67
N GLN A 17 -26.10 -35.50 8.01
CA GLN A 17 -25.70 -36.72 8.70
C GLN A 17 -26.79 -37.80 8.56
N PRO A 18 -26.40 -39.08 8.56
CA PRO A 18 -27.17 -40.09 9.26
C PRO A 18 -26.35 -40.73 10.39
N ALA A 19 -27.05 -41.03 11.49
CA ALA A 19 -26.57 -41.82 12.63
C ALA A 19 -27.09 -43.26 12.54
N LYS A 20 -26.28 -44.25 12.92
CA LYS A 20 -26.64 -45.44 13.75
C LYS A 20 -25.44 -46.40 13.87
N GLY A 21 -25.25 -46.96 15.06
CA GLY A 21 -24.09 -47.79 15.42
C GLY A 21 -24.31 -49.31 15.46
N ALA A 22 -23.43 -49.94 16.25
CA ALA A 22 -23.31 -51.34 16.74
C ALA A 22 -22.26 -52.25 16.05
N ASP A 23 -21.33 -52.74 16.92
CA ASP A 23 -20.49 -53.97 17.01
C ASP A 23 -20.16 -54.79 15.72
N ASP A 24 -19.03 -55.49 15.54
CA ASP A 24 -18.23 -56.31 16.47
C ASP A 24 -16.88 -56.71 15.81
N ARG A 25 -15.96 -57.28 16.59
CA ARG A 25 -14.60 -57.77 16.24
C ARG A 25 -14.53 -58.70 15.01
N GLY A 26 -13.45 -58.56 14.21
CA GLY A 26 -13.01 -59.61 13.27
C GLY A 26 -11.74 -59.24 12.50
N THR A 27 -10.74 -60.11 12.58
CA THR A 27 -9.33 -59.97 12.15
C THR A 27 -9.03 -60.18 10.65
N HIS A 28 -7.92 -59.57 10.21
CA HIS A 28 -6.93 -59.98 9.18
C HIS A 28 -6.89 -59.31 7.77
N SER A 29 -5.70 -58.73 7.52
CA SER A 29 -4.87 -58.73 6.29
C SER A 29 -5.05 -57.66 5.21
N ARG A 30 -4.08 -56.72 5.26
CA ARG A 30 -3.20 -56.23 4.16
C ARG A 30 -3.85 -55.81 2.84
N SER A 31 -3.88 -54.51 2.57
CA SER A 31 -3.58 -53.99 1.24
C SER A 31 -2.92 -52.62 1.33
N SER A 32 -1.77 -52.50 0.66
CA SER A 32 -0.94 -51.32 0.57
C SER A 32 -1.66 -50.25 -0.25
N SER A 33 -1.76 -49.03 0.28
CA SER A 33 -2.12 -47.85 -0.50
C SER A 33 -1.22 -46.72 -0.02
N GLN A 34 -0.14 -46.48 -0.76
CA GLN A 34 0.62 -45.23 -0.67
C GLN A 34 -0.32 -44.10 -1.08
N SER A 35 -0.94 -43.45 -0.10
CA SER A 35 -1.47 -42.11 -0.32
C SER A 35 -0.29 -41.16 -0.25
N ALA A 36 0.19 -40.75 -1.41
CA ALA A 36 1.12 -39.64 -1.55
C ALA A 36 0.58 -38.46 -0.74
N ALA A 37 1.32 -38.05 0.28
CA ALA A 37 1.08 -36.81 0.98
C ALA A 37 1.29 -35.69 -0.04
N GLY A 38 0.21 -35.24 -0.68
CA GLY A 38 0.18 -34.01 -1.44
C GLY A 38 0.56 -32.90 -0.47
N THR A 39 1.78 -32.39 -0.59
CA THR A 39 2.20 -31.18 0.09
C THR A 39 1.20 -30.10 -0.30
N PRO A 40 0.57 -29.38 0.65
CA PRO A 40 -0.19 -28.19 0.29
C PRO A 40 0.77 -27.31 -0.50
N GLN A 41 0.44 -27.06 -1.77
CA GLN A 41 1.13 -26.08 -2.57
C GLN A 41 0.91 -24.75 -1.84
N GLN A 42 1.90 -24.37 -1.06
CA GLN A 42 1.95 -23.08 -0.40
C GLN A 42 1.94 -22.07 -1.54
N GLU A 43 0.75 -21.50 -1.79
CA GLU A 43 0.58 -20.41 -2.72
C GLU A 43 1.56 -19.34 -2.28
N ASP A 44 2.60 -19.14 -3.09
CA ASP A 44 3.70 -18.23 -2.83
C ASP A 44 3.12 -16.82 -3.02
N LYS A 45 2.31 -16.39 -2.06
CA LYS A 45 1.77 -15.04 -2.01
C LYS A 45 3.00 -14.15 -1.97
N PRO A 46 3.19 -13.24 -2.97
CA PRO A 46 4.32 -12.35 -2.96
C PRO A 46 4.40 -11.67 -1.60
N ALA A 47 5.55 -11.79 -0.93
CA ALA A 47 5.74 -11.19 0.37
C ALA A 47 5.37 -9.71 0.28
N GLN A 48 4.37 -9.29 1.06
CA GLN A 48 4.02 -7.88 1.17
C GLN A 48 5.22 -7.16 1.76
N THR A 49 5.96 -6.45 0.91
CA THR A 49 7.06 -5.58 1.32
C THR A 49 6.47 -4.47 2.16
N ILE A 50 6.89 -4.38 3.42
CA ILE A 50 6.50 -3.31 4.34
C ILE A 50 6.99 -1.99 3.75
N PRO A 51 6.14 -0.94 3.68
CA PRO A 51 6.57 0.40 3.27
C PRO A 51 7.75 0.89 4.12
N GLU A 52 8.68 1.58 3.47
CA GLU A 52 9.72 2.34 4.16
C GLU A 52 9.07 3.54 4.86
N GLN A 53 9.73 4.07 5.88
CA GLN A 53 9.22 5.23 6.63
C GLN A 53 10.28 6.31 6.76
N VAL A 54 9.85 7.57 6.59
CA VAL A 54 10.67 8.76 6.83
C VAL A 54 9.90 9.76 7.69
N LYS A 55 10.61 10.45 8.59
CA LYS A 55 10.08 11.58 9.35
C LYS A 55 10.74 12.86 8.87
N LEU A 56 9.95 13.81 8.39
CA LEU A 56 10.38 15.17 8.09
C LEU A 56 10.03 16.09 9.26
N GLU A 57 10.99 16.82 9.79
CA GLU A 57 10.74 17.95 10.68
C GLU A 57 10.48 19.21 9.81
N ALA A 58 9.98 20.28 10.40
CA ALA A 58 9.86 21.56 9.72
C ALA A 58 11.21 22.00 9.09
N ASP A 59 11.14 22.53 7.88
CA ASP A 59 12.29 22.97 7.05
C ASP A 59 13.30 21.87 6.76
N THR A 60 12.80 20.64 6.58
CA THR A 60 13.59 19.51 6.10
C THR A 60 13.06 18.96 4.78
N ALA A 61 13.97 18.35 4.02
CA ALA A 61 13.69 17.71 2.75
C ALA A 61 14.43 16.37 2.63
N VAL A 62 13.97 15.50 1.73
CA VAL A 62 14.51 14.15 1.58
C VAL A 62 14.57 13.71 0.11
N ASP A 63 15.63 12.98 -0.24
CA ASP A 63 15.72 12.17 -1.47
C ASP A 63 15.32 10.74 -1.09
N LEU A 64 14.21 10.25 -1.63
CA LEU A 64 13.67 8.91 -1.38
C LEU A 64 14.31 7.86 -2.29
N ASP A 65 15.03 8.27 -3.33
CA ASP A 65 15.71 7.33 -4.22
C ASP A 65 16.96 6.68 -3.57
N VAL A 66 17.46 7.23 -2.46
CA VAL A 66 18.58 6.65 -1.72
C VAL A 66 18.10 5.68 -0.63
N PRO A 67 18.71 4.48 -0.50
CA PRO A 67 18.38 3.55 0.59
C PRO A 67 18.61 4.20 1.96
N GLY A 68 17.65 4.05 2.88
CA GLY A 68 17.75 4.68 4.20
C GLY A 68 17.62 6.20 4.15
N ALA A 69 16.73 6.69 3.27
CA ALA A 69 16.45 8.10 3.03
C ALA A 69 16.44 8.92 4.34
N THR A 70 17.43 9.80 4.48
CA THR A 70 17.62 10.62 5.68
C THR A 70 17.28 12.07 5.36
N PRO A 71 16.38 12.71 6.11
CA PRO A 71 16.07 14.12 5.93
C PRO A 71 17.29 15.02 6.17
N VAL A 72 17.38 16.08 5.38
CA VAL A 72 18.37 17.14 5.54
C VAL A 72 17.67 18.49 5.69
N SER A 73 18.31 19.43 6.39
CA SER A 73 17.80 20.80 6.46
C SER A 73 17.79 21.43 5.07
N ALA A 74 16.66 22.02 4.70
CA ALA A 74 16.49 22.73 3.44
C ALA A 74 15.50 23.88 3.63
N PRO A 75 15.86 25.12 3.23
CA PRO A 75 14.98 26.28 3.37
C PRO A 75 13.78 26.25 2.39
N GLY A 76 13.74 25.26 1.50
CA GLY A 76 12.69 25.08 0.50
C GLY A 76 13.04 23.98 -0.50
N PRO A 77 12.14 23.71 -1.47
CA PRO A 77 12.41 22.81 -2.58
C PRO A 77 13.58 23.33 -3.42
N ASN A 78 14.64 22.54 -3.57
CA ASN A 78 15.86 22.94 -4.29
C ASN A 78 16.00 22.31 -5.68
N GLY A 79 15.08 21.41 -6.07
CA GLY A 79 15.13 20.73 -7.37
C GLY A 79 15.79 19.34 -7.35
N ASP A 80 16.49 19.01 -6.26
CA ASP A 80 17.27 17.76 -6.12
C ASP A 80 16.63 16.79 -5.13
N LEU A 81 16.01 17.30 -4.07
CA LEU A 81 15.31 16.51 -3.06
C LEU A 81 13.85 16.31 -3.49
N ASP A 82 13.31 15.12 -3.27
CA ASP A 82 12.00 14.71 -3.77
C ASP A 82 10.86 15.43 -3.07
N LEU A 83 10.97 15.54 -1.75
CA LEU A 83 9.96 16.11 -0.86
C LEU A 83 10.59 17.15 0.07
N HIS A 84 9.85 18.21 0.36
CA HIS A 84 10.18 19.22 1.37
C HIS A 84 8.96 19.50 2.24
N PHE A 85 9.15 19.63 3.55
CA PHE A 85 8.10 19.96 4.49
C PHE A 85 8.46 21.26 5.23
N ASP A 86 7.61 22.27 5.12
CA ASP A 86 7.81 23.61 5.72
C ASP A 86 7.27 23.73 7.16
N GLY A 87 6.82 22.62 7.75
CA GLY A 87 6.12 22.59 9.04
C GLY A 87 4.60 22.65 8.92
N SER A 88 4.06 22.94 7.73
CA SER A 88 2.63 23.04 7.45
C SER A 88 2.18 22.33 6.16
N ASN A 89 2.97 22.42 5.08
CA ASN A 89 2.63 21.88 3.77
C ASN A 89 3.75 20.97 3.27
N LEU A 90 3.36 19.97 2.48
CA LEU A 90 4.29 19.13 1.75
C LEU A 90 4.46 19.66 0.33
N ALA A 91 5.69 20.02 -0.03
CA ALA A 91 6.07 20.31 -1.40
C ALA A 91 6.78 19.10 -2.02
N SER A 92 6.65 18.96 -3.33
CA SER A 92 7.41 17.97 -4.10
C SER A 92 8.16 18.61 -5.25
N ASN A 93 9.27 17.99 -5.61
CA ASN A 93 10.06 18.44 -6.75
C ASN A 93 9.26 18.31 -8.06
N ARG A 94 9.35 19.31 -8.93
CA ARG A 94 8.74 19.33 -10.28
C ARG A 94 7.27 18.91 -10.29
N SER A 95 6.49 19.30 -9.27
CA SER A 95 5.09 18.88 -9.10
C SER A 95 4.93 17.37 -9.15
N GLY A 96 5.80 16.65 -8.45
CA GLY A 96 5.87 15.19 -8.43
C GLY A 96 4.77 14.50 -7.63
N LEU A 97 3.87 15.23 -6.98
CA LEU A 97 2.74 14.65 -6.24
C LEU A 97 1.48 14.61 -7.09
N PHE A 98 0.73 13.52 -6.93
CA PHE A 98 -0.53 13.29 -7.61
C PHE A 98 -1.54 12.71 -6.62
N TYR A 99 -2.78 13.20 -6.67
CA TYR A 99 -3.86 12.69 -5.84
C TYR A 99 -4.09 11.20 -6.09
N TYR A 100 -4.23 10.44 -5.02
CA TYR A 100 -4.48 9.01 -5.08
C TYR A 100 -5.49 8.58 -4.02
N HIS A 101 -6.43 7.73 -4.45
CA HIS A 101 -7.42 7.12 -3.57
C HIS A 101 -7.46 5.62 -3.87
N GLY A 102 -7.06 4.82 -2.88
CA GLY A 102 -7.02 3.37 -3.00
C GLY A 102 -6.18 2.77 -1.88
N THR A 103 -5.78 1.52 -2.07
CA THR A 103 -4.89 0.78 -1.18
C THR A 103 -3.44 0.85 -1.64
N GLU A 104 -2.49 0.53 -0.76
CA GLU A 104 -1.07 0.37 -1.13
C GLU A 104 -0.89 -0.69 -2.23
N GLN A 105 -1.66 -1.79 -2.15
CA GLN A 105 -1.56 -2.88 -3.13
C GLN A 105 -1.96 -2.41 -4.53
N GLU A 106 -3.05 -1.66 -4.64
CA GLU A 106 -3.50 -1.08 -5.90
C GLU A 106 -2.53 -0.04 -6.45
N ALA A 107 -1.83 0.68 -5.56
CA ALA A 107 -0.94 1.79 -5.93
C ALA A 107 0.21 1.33 -6.83
N THR A 108 0.70 0.10 -6.66
CA THR A 108 1.74 -0.52 -7.49
C THR A 108 1.35 -0.52 -8.98
N THR A 109 0.06 -0.64 -9.28
CA THR A 109 -0.45 -0.63 -10.66
C THR A 109 -0.99 0.74 -11.09
N GLN A 110 -1.63 1.47 -10.18
CA GLN A 110 -2.31 2.72 -10.50
C GLN A 110 -1.36 3.93 -10.55
N CYS A 111 -0.37 4.02 -9.66
CA CYS A 111 0.52 5.17 -9.62
C CYS A 111 1.36 5.34 -10.89
N PRO A 112 1.96 4.29 -11.50
CA PRO A 112 2.64 4.44 -12.79
C PRO A 112 1.75 5.02 -13.89
N LYS A 113 0.48 4.61 -13.92
CA LYS A 113 -0.52 5.14 -14.85
C LYS A 113 -0.86 6.61 -14.56
N ILE A 114 -1.15 6.95 -13.30
CA ILE A 114 -1.48 8.32 -12.90
C ILE A 114 -0.34 9.29 -13.22
N VAL A 115 0.89 8.91 -12.86
CA VAL A 115 2.09 9.72 -13.10
C VAL A 115 2.36 9.89 -14.60
N SER A 116 2.24 8.83 -15.40
CA SER A 116 2.47 8.91 -16.85
C SER A 116 1.40 9.72 -17.58
N GLU A 117 0.15 9.65 -17.14
CA GLU A 117 -0.95 10.45 -17.70
C GLU A 117 -0.93 11.91 -17.23
N GLY A 118 -0.20 12.23 -16.15
CA GLY A 118 -0.15 13.57 -15.57
C GLY A 118 -1.47 14.01 -14.93
N LYS A 119 -2.38 13.08 -14.65
CA LYS A 119 -3.71 13.41 -14.11
C LYS A 119 -3.66 13.59 -12.61
N GLY A 120 -4.41 14.57 -12.11
CA GLY A 120 -4.51 14.80 -10.67
C GLY A 120 -3.20 15.28 -10.03
N THR A 121 -2.30 15.90 -10.81
CA THR A 121 -1.12 16.57 -10.27
C THR A 121 -1.53 17.58 -9.22
N VAL A 122 -0.90 17.51 -8.06
CA VAL A 122 -1.08 18.49 -7.00
C VAL A 122 -0.45 19.82 -7.46
N PRO A 123 -1.22 20.90 -7.54
CA PRO A 123 -0.78 22.13 -8.23
C PRO A 123 0.22 22.97 -7.42
N GLY A 124 0.47 22.64 -6.16
CA GLY A 124 1.33 23.42 -5.27
C GLY A 124 1.63 22.68 -3.96
N PRO A 125 2.02 23.40 -2.89
CA PRO A 125 2.17 22.83 -1.57
C PRO A 125 0.86 22.16 -1.13
N GLU A 126 0.97 20.89 -0.74
CA GLU A 126 -0.18 20.07 -0.35
C GLU A 126 -0.45 20.21 1.14
N VAL A 127 -1.72 20.43 1.48
CA VAL A 127 -2.19 20.34 2.85
C VAL A 127 -2.41 18.88 3.20
N ILE A 128 -1.55 18.37 4.07
CA ILE A 128 -1.49 16.95 4.44
C ILE A 128 -2.25 16.67 5.74
N PHE A 129 -2.89 15.52 5.79
CA PHE A 129 -3.61 15.01 6.96
C PHE A 129 -3.30 13.52 7.14
N THR A 130 -3.36 13.02 8.38
CA THR A 130 -3.13 11.60 8.68
C THR A 130 -4.05 10.71 7.86
N GLY A 131 -3.48 9.68 7.22
CA GLY A 131 -4.16 8.77 6.31
C GLY A 131 -4.30 9.28 4.87
N GLY A 132 -3.89 10.52 4.58
CA GLY A 132 -3.80 11.04 3.22
C GLY A 132 -2.80 10.24 2.37
N GLN A 133 -3.13 10.01 1.10
CA GLN A 133 -2.32 9.18 0.19
C GLN A 133 -2.08 9.88 -1.13
N HIS A 134 -0.90 9.68 -1.70
CA HIS A 134 -0.48 10.28 -2.96
C HIS A 134 0.32 9.28 -3.80
N CYS A 135 0.23 9.43 -5.12
CA CYS A 135 1.27 8.91 -6.00
C CYS A 135 2.38 9.95 -6.10
N LEU A 136 3.62 9.47 -6.23
CA LEU A 136 4.83 10.29 -6.30
C LEU A 136 5.59 9.99 -7.58
N ARG A 137 6.21 11.02 -8.15
CA ARG A 137 7.35 10.93 -9.05
C ARG A 137 8.54 11.64 -8.40
N THR A 138 9.61 10.90 -8.13
CA THR A 138 10.84 11.44 -7.53
C THR A 138 11.59 12.33 -8.53
N SER A 139 12.62 13.04 -8.03
CA SER A 139 13.57 13.84 -8.80
C SER A 139 14.27 13.04 -9.90
N LYS A 140 14.56 11.75 -9.67
CA LYS A 140 15.14 10.83 -10.67
C LYS A 140 14.08 10.17 -11.57
N GLY A 141 12.80 10.47 -11.37
CA GLY A 141 11.69 9.98 -12.18
C GLY A 141 11.11 8.64 -11.71
N THR A 142 11.57 8.10 -10.58
CA THR A 142 11.01 6.89 -10.00
C THR A 142 9.58 7.14 -9.55
N VAL A 143 8.67 6.21 -9.88
CA VAL A 143 7.29 6.30 -9.44
C VAL A 143 7.14 5.62 -8.09
N GLY A 144 6.32 6.18 -7.20
CA GLY A 144 6.03 5.59 -5.92
C GLY A 144 4.65 5.94 -5.39
N TRP A 145 4.42 5.48 -4.18
CA TRP A 145 3.25 5.78 -3.36
C TRP A 145 3.70 6.32 -2.01
N LEU A 146 2.92 7.26 -1.47
CA LEU A 146 3.11 7.88 -0.17
C LEU A 146 1.81 7.77 0.63
N SER A 147 1.95 7.57 1.93
CA SER A 147 0.86 7.69 2.90
C SER A 147 1.32 8.44 4.14
N VAL A 148 0.51 9.38 4.60
CA VAL A 148 0.76 10.15 5.81
C VAL A 148 0.43 9.28 7.02
N ASN A 149 1.46 8.82 7.72
CA ASN A 149 1.31 8.01 8.92
C ASN A 149 0.96 8.85 10.15
N ASP A 150 1.61 10.01 10.29
CA ASP A 150 1.35 10.96 11.36
C ASP A 150 1.76 12.36 10.93
N VAL A 151 1.10 13.39 11.46
CA VAL A 151 1.43 14.78 11.14
C VAL A 151 1.07 15.70 12.29
N LYS A 152 1.98 16.63 12.58
CA LYS A 152 1.75 17.79 13.43
C LYS A 152 2.01 19.04 12.61
N ILE A 153 0.96 19.81 12.39
CA ILE A 153 1.05 21.10 11.71
C ILE A 153 1.39 22.18 12.73
N ALA A 154 2.61 22.71 12.64
CA ALA A 154 3.08 23.82 13.46
C ALA A 154 4.26 24.51 12.77
N THR A 155 4.18 25.83 12.62
CA THR A 155 5.28 26.62 12.09
C THR A 155 6.55 26.40 12.94
N ASN A 156 7.67 26.08 12.30
CA ASN A 156 8.99 25.83 12.90
C ASN A 156 9.10 24.64 13.88
N SER A 157 8.04 23.89 14.15
CA SER A 157 8.04 22.76 15.12
C SER A 157 7.07 21.63 14.76
N GLY A 158 6.58 21.66 13.52
CA GLY A 158 5.76 20.63 12.93
C GLY A 158 6.61 19.47 12.46
N TYR A 159 5.95 18.33 12.28
CA TYR A 159 6.57 17.16 11.67
C TYR A 159 5.58 16.42 10.79
N LEU A 160 6.11 15.61 9.90
CA LEU A 160 5.38 14.72 9.01
C LEU A 160 6.08 13.35 9.00
N VAL A 161 5.33 12.29 9.29
CA VAL A 161 5.80 10.90 9.13
C VAL A 161 5.12 10.30 7.91
N LEU A 162 5.92 9.87 6.92
CA LEU A 162 5.44 9.26 5.68
C LEU A 162 5.84 7.80 5.63
N ASN A 163 4.87 6.95 5.32
CA ASN A 163 5.14 5.64 4.75
C ASN A 163 5.30 5.81 3.23
N TYR A 164 6.28 5.15 2.62
CA TYR A 164 6.51 5.22 1.19
C TYR A 164 6.94 3.89 0.58
N LYS A 165 6.67 3.75 -0.72
CA LYS A 165 7.10 2.61 -1.52
C LYS A 165 7.42 3.09 -2.94
N LEU A 166 8.64 2.84 -3.39
CA LEU A 166 9.06 3.12 -4.76
C LEU A 166 8.88 1.87 -5.62
N PHE A 167 8.36 2.05 -6.83
CA PHE A 167 8.13 0.99 -7.80
C PHE A 167 9.28 1.02 -8.82
N ARG A 168 10.24 0.10 -8.65
CA ARG A 168 11.43 -0.06 -9.49
C ARG A 168 11.35 -1.33 -10.32
#